data_AF-A0A2T5J4A9-F1
#
_entry.id   AF-A0A2T5J4A9-F1
#
_cell.length_a   1.000
_cell.length_b   1.000
_cell.length_c   1.000
_cell.angle_alpha   90.00
_cell.angle_beta   90.00
_cell.angle_gamma   90.00
#
_symmetry.space_group_name_H-M   'P 1'
#
loop_
_entity.id
_entity.type
_entity.pdbx_description
1 polymer ?
#
loop_
_entity_poly.entity_id
_entity_poly.type
_entity_poly.pdbx_seq_one_letter_code
_entity_poly.pdbx_strand_id
1 'polypeptide(L)'
;MSAKVIIHLSDLHVSSHKNEDEELITKPGSYLTTSEANNIGKNFIDEFCAHVQTHYGADEKYLIISGDIADKSYEPEYHFAVYFLKRLTDKLGIPSEKIMVVPGDHDVNRMKLTNAYAASDKRQKPYELHEAKFADFSAFYQSFLERDFAYDSIITDTLVFTEERLLLIGLNSNGHIGIVGGKGFIDQDQLDAELTALLTEYTDFVKIAVFHHNFYGQYENNLDGQWDAHNKIEVKRVLERHGFGVVMYGNEHTSASNSVNQLAMIAAPAFSKTDVPGGFKVYRIDTESGLFLDHFIHGLRNEHAHTDFPFGSWSKLQKNDNNENIGRIVLRQPVAAEIVIETHDLLAMPRPGTEAGPGAEDGATEMVAPEADGGAGSLVFDFNKNEYHKKLFGIVKELNLFKSGHFHWSDSSKAHNWIDVPMLLSERDHVMLAQKAIYDVVTRNELDFDFVLALGIEGNIIGSYTGLRSDKPFSYLPYSYRYNDHEAYEKKIAVENGGRFRHILIITDVVNNGKTVDRLVENEQEFFKPEHIDRISVVSLFYTGSTPDNIVSNASNLRVDHYFVSHMKVERCPYGKDFRETCMIYREKLACVHEFYDASQT
;
A
#
# COMPACT_ATOMS: atom_id res chain seq x y z
N MET A 1 -5.46 -30.85 10.17
CA MET A 1 -6.72 -30.36 9.58
C MET A 1 -6.49 -30.17 8.08
N SER A 2 -7.49 -30.36 7.23
CA SER A 2 -7.37 -29.95 5.82
C SER A 2 -7.15 -28.44 5.76
N ALA A 3 -6.34 -27.95 4.83
CA ALA A 3 -6.25 -26.50 4.66
C ALA A 3 -7.59 -25.96 4.14
N LYS A 4 -7.89 -24.71 4.47
CA LYS A 4 -9.06 -24.00 3.95
C LYS A 4 -8.64 -23.13 2.78
N VAL A 5 -9.42 -23.18 1.70
CA VAL A 5 -9.23 -22.36 0.51
C VAL A 5 -10.50 -21.60 0.18
N ILE A 6 -10.33 -20.33 -0.21
CA ILE A 6 -11.40 -19.45 -0.67
C ILE A 6 -11.22 -19.30 -2.18
N ILE A 7 -12.21 -19.74 -2.95
CA ILE A 7 -12.30 -19.55 -4.39
C ILE A 7 -13.08 -18.25 -4.62
N HIS A 8 -12.50 -17.32 -5.36
CA HIS A 8 -13.11 -16.02 -5.65
C HIS A 8 -13.34 -15.86 -7.14
N LEU A 9 -14.62 -15.86 -7.50
CA LEU A 9 -15.13 -15.61 -8.85
C LEU A 9 -15.74 -14.20 -8.91
N SER A 10 -15.78 -13.64 -10.11
CA SER A 10 -16.48 -12.39 -10.39
C SER A 10 -16.90 -12.37 -11.85
N ASP A 11 -17.90 -11.56 -12.19
CA ASP A 11 -18.24 -11.23 -13.57
C ASP A 11 -18.50 -12.50 -14.41
N LEU A 12 -19.51 -13.26 -13.97
CA LEU A 12 -19.99 -14.43 -14.68
C LEU A 12 -20.68 -14.02 -15.99
N HIS A 13 -21.43 -12.90 -15.94
CA HIS A 13 -22.15 -12.33 -17.09
C HIS A 13 -22.96 -13.40 -17.83
N VAL A 14 -23.74 -14.23 -17.12
CA VAL A 14 -24.55 -15.26 -17.79
C VAL A 14 -25.42 -14.58 -18.83
N SER A 15 -25.14 -14.87 -20.09
CA SER A 15 -25.64 -14.06 -21.21
C SER A 15 -26.81 -14.74 -21.91
N SER A 16 -27.82 -13.97 -22.25
CA SER A 16 -28.91 -14.45 -23.10
C SER A 16 -28.39 -14.96 -24.45
N HIS A 17 -28.84 -16.15 -24.88
CA HIS A 17 -28.49 -16.71 -26.20
C HIS A 17 -29.40 -16.21 -27.33
N LYS A 18 -30.48 -15.51 -26.96
CA LYS A 18 -31.42 -14.85 -27.85
C LYS A 18 -31.56 -13.38 -27.47
N ASN A 19 -31.79 -12.52 -28.46
CA ASN A 19 -32.16 -11.12 -28.21
C ASN A 19 -33.67 -11.00 -27.88
N GLU A 20 -34.15 -9.77 -27.70
CA GLU A 20 -35.56 -9.47 -27.38
C GLU A 20 -36.52 -9.88 -28.51
N ASP A 21 -36.04 -9.96 -29.75
CA ASP A 21 -36.79 -10.41 -30.93
C ASP A 21 -36.72 -11.95 -31.14
N GLU A 22 -36.25 -12.69 -30.13
CA GLU A 22 -36.00 -14.15 -30.14
C GLU A 22 -34.97 -14.65 -31.17
N GLU A 23 -34.21 -13.75 -31.79
CA GLU A 23 -33.15 -14.09 -32.73
C GLU A 23 -31.90 -14.57 -32.00
N LEU A 24 -31.20 -15.56 -32.58
CA LEU A 24 -29.99 -16.12 -31.99
C LEU A 24 -28.83 -15.13 -32.00
N ILE A 25 -28.19 -14.96 -30.85
CA ILE A 25 -26.97 -14.16 -30.72
C ILE A 25 -25.78 -15.03 -31.14
N THR A 26 -25.15 -14.67 -32.27
CA THR A 26 -24.05 -15.45 -32.87
C THR A 26 -22.77 -15.46 -32.03
N LYS A 27 -22.55 -14.43 -31.21
CA LYS A 27 -21.42 -14.31 -30.27
C LYS A 27 -21.91 -13.80 -28.92
N PRO A 28 -22.35 -14.69 -28.02
CA PRO A 28 -22.71 -14.32 -26.66
C PRO A 28 -21.52 -13.69 -25.92
N GLY A 29 -21.80 -12.75 -25.01
CA GLY A 29 -20.78 -12.05 -24.23
C GLY A 29 -20.04 -12.92 -23.20
N SER A 30 -20.55 -14.12 -22.95
CA SER A 30 -20.01 -15.08 -21.97
C SER A 30 -20.04 -16.52 -22.49
N TYR A 31 -19.14 -17.36 -21.99
CA TYR A 31 -19.17 -18.81 -22.19
C TYR A 31 -20.36 -19.46 -21.44
N LEU A 32 -20.91 -18.78 -20.43
CA LEU A 32 -22.13 -19.17 -19.73
C LEU A 32 -23.32 -18.48 -20.41
N THR A 33 -24.20 -19.27 -21.02
CA THR A 33 -25.33 -18.73 -21.80
C THR A 33 -26.63 -19.43 -21.47
N THR A 34 -27.76 -18.82 -21.83
CA THR A 34 -29.10 -19.42 -21.68
C THR A 34 -29.46 -20.48 -22.72
N SER A 35 -28.45 -21.03 -23.42
CA SER A 35 -28.65 -22.06 -24.45
C SER A 35 -28.62 -23.47 -23.86
N GLU A 36 -29.75 -24.17 -23.89
CA GLU A 36 -29.80 -25.59 -23.48
C GLU A 36 -29.11 -26.53 -24.48
N ALA A 37 -29.10 -26.15 -25.76
CA ALA A 37 -28.52 -26.99 -26.81
C ALA A 37 -26.99 -26.92 -26.84
N ASN A 38 -26.40 -25.86 -26.27
CA ASN A 38 -24.97 -25.63 -26.29
C ASN A 38 -24.30 -26.15 -25.01
N ASN A 39 -23.52 -27.23 -25.14
CA ASN A 39 -22.78 -27.79 -24.02
C ASN A 39 -21.54 -26.97 -23.62
N ILE A 40 -21.18 -25.88 -24.32
CA ILE A 40 -20.00 -25.07 -24.01
C ILE A 40 -19.99 -24.61 -22.55
N GLY A 41 -21.08 -24.02 -22.04
CA GLY A 41 -21.14 -23.53 -20.65
C GLY A 41 -21.02 -24.66 -19.63
N LYS A 42 -21.61 -25.82 -19.91
CA LYS A 42 -21.48 -27.01 -19.05
C LYS A 42 -20.05 -27.53 -19.02
N ASN A 43 -19.41 -27.65 -20.18
CA ASN A 43 -18.02 -28.09 -20.31
C ASN A 43 -17.07 -27.09 -19.65
N PHE A 44 -17.33 -25.79 -19.79
CA PHE A 44 -16.58 -24.72 -19.12
C PHE A 44 -16.53 -24.92 -17.60
N ILE A 45 -17.70 -25.13 -16.98
CA ILE A 45 -17.82 -25.42 -15.54
C ILE A 45 -17.15 -26.75 -15.18
N ASP A 46 -17.31 -27.78 -16.01
CA ASP A 46 -16.72 -29.11 -15.75
C ASP A 46 -15.18 -29.08 -15.75
N GLU A 47 -14.58 -28.40 -16.74
CA GLU A 47 -13.13 -28.21 -16.83
C GLU A 47 -12.61 -27.34 -15.68
N PHE A 48 -13.36 -26.28 -15.31
CA PHE A 48 -13.05 -25.48 -14.12
C PHE A 48 -13.03 -26.35 -12.85
N CYS A 49 -14.06 -27.17 -12.64
CA CYS A 49 -14.15 -28.04 -11.47
C CYS A 49 -13.03 -29.08 -11.46
N ALA A 50 -12.70 -29.68 -12.60
CA ALA A 50 -11.61 -30.63 -12.72
C ALA A 50 -10.26 -30.00 -12.36
N HIS A 51 -10.02 -28.77 -12.81
CA HIS A 51 -8.83 -27.99 -12.47
C HIS A 51 -8.74 -27.68 -10.98
N VAL A 52 -9.82 -27.18 -10.38
CA VAL A 52 -9.88 -26.91 -8.93
C VAL A 52 -9.68 -28.19 -8.12
N GLN A 53 -10.32 -29.29 -8.51
CA GLN A 53 -10.17 -30.58 -7.81
C GLN A 53 -8.75 -31.14 -7.92
N THR A 54 -8.07 -30.91 -9.06
CA THR A 54 -6.68 -31.32 -9.26
C THR A 54 -5.72 -30.58 -8.32
N HIS A 55 -5.92 -29.28 -8.13
CA HIS A 55 -5.01 -28.45 -7.34
C HIS A 55 -5.38 -28.30 -5.86
N TYR A 56 -6.66 -28.42 -5.52
CA TYR A 56 -7.23 -28.10 -4.21
C TYR A 56 -8.23 -29.17 -3.72
N GLY A 57 -8.20 -30.37 -4.31
CA GLY A 57 -9.20 -31.40 -4.05
C GLY A 57 -9.28 -31.85 -2.59
N ALA A 58 -8.15 -31.87 -1.89
CA ALA A 58 -8.04 -32.25 -0.48
C ALA A 58 -8.37 -31.10 0.51
N ASP A 59 -8.51 -29.87 0.01
CA ASP A 59 -8.76 -28.70 0.83
C ASP A 59 -10.27 -28.48 1.04
N GLU A 60 -10.61 -27.90 2.19
CA GLU A 60 -11.95 -27.41 2.46
C GLU A 60 -12.18 -26.12 1.68
N LYS A 61 -13.25 -26.09 0.87
CA LYS A 61 -13.48 -25.03 -0.11
C LYS A 61 -14.62 -24.11 0.32
N TYR A 62 -14.39 -22.83 0.12
CA TYR A 62 -15.36 -21.74 0.26
C TYR A 62 -15.44 -21.00 -1.06
N LEU A 63 -16.59 -20.40 -1.35
CA LEU A 63 -16.83 -19.68 -2.60
C LEU A 63 -17.27 -18.24 -2.31
N ILE A 64 -16.66 -17.30 -3.02
CA ILE A 64 -17.06 -15.90 -3.06
C ILE A 64 -17.36 -15.56 -4.51
N ILE A 65 -18.48 -14.88 -4.75
CA ILE A 65 -18.82 -14.30 -6.04
C ILE A 65 -19.05 -12.80 -5.88
N SER A 66 -18.14 -11.98 -6.41
CA SER A 66 -18.15 -10.52 -6.21
C SER A 66 -18.97 -9.73 -7.23
N GLY A 67 -20.13 -10.24 -7.65
CA GLY A 67 -21.07 -9.55 -8.53
C GLY A 67 -21.00 -9.92 -10.00
N ASP A 68 -21.90 -9.29 -10.76
CA ASP A 68 -22.17 -9.48 -12.17
C ASP A 68 -22.44 -10.96 -12.52
N ILE A 69 -23.49 -11.48 -11.88
CA ILE A 69 -23.98 -12.83 -12.11
C ILE A 69 -24.63 -12.92 -13.49
N ALA A 70 -25.51 -11.98 -13.80
CA ALA A 70 -26.25 -11.89 -15.07
C ALA A 70 -25.68 -10.77 -15.95
N ASP A 71 -25.86 -10.86 -17.27
CA ASP A 71 -25.43 -9.79 -18.22
C ASP A 71 -26.41 -8.60 -18.21
N LYS A 72 -27.70 -8.83 -18.00
CA LYS A 72 -28.73 -7.77 -18.01
C LYS A 72 -29.73 -7.89 -16.86
N SER A 73 -29.46 -8.77 -15.90
CA SER A 73 -30.36 -9.08 -14.79
C SER A 73 -31.74 -9.60 -15.26
N TYR A 74 -31.79 -10.37 -16.34
CA TYR A 74 -33.02 -10.99 -16.81
C TYR A 74 -33.26 -12.36 -16.15
N GLU A 75 -34.52 -12.70 -15.90
CA GLU A 75 -34.90 -13.95 -15.24
C GLU A 75 -34.27 -15.22 -15.88
N PRO A 76 -34.23 -15.39 -17.22
CA PRO A 76 -33.59 -16.56 -17.83
C PRO A 76 -32.09 -16.63 -17.55
N GLU A 77 -31.40 -15.50 -17.44
CA GLU A 77 -29.96 -15.45 -17.14
C GLU A 77 -29.69 -15.98 -15.73
N TYR A 78 -30.50 -15.55 -14.77
CA TYR A 78 -30.43 -16.07 -13.40
C TYR A 78 -30.82 -17.53 -13.28
N HIS A 79 -31.83 -18.00 -14.02
CA HIS A 79 -32.18 -19.42 -14.06
C HIS A 79 -30.97 -20.27 -14.47
N PHE A 80 -30.25 -19.86 -15.51
CA PHE A 80 -29.03 -20.53 -15.95
C PHE A 80 -27.84 -20.30 -15.00
N ALA A 81 -27.76 -19.15 -14.34
CA ALA A 81 -26.76 -18.94 -13.29
C ALA A 81 -26.93 -19.94 -12.15
N VAL A 82 -28.16 -20.19 -11.68
CA VAL A 82 -28.45 -21.24 -10.68
C VAL A 82 -28.02 -22.61 -11.22
N TYR A 83 -28.33 -22.93 -12.48
CA TYR A 83 -27.94 -24.20 -13.10
C TYR A 83 -26.41 -24.42 -13.09
N PHE A 84 -25.65 -23.42 -13.55
CA PHE A 84 -24.19 -23.50 -13.62
C PHE A 84 -23.55 -23.52 -12.23
N LEU A 85 -24.03 -22.67 -11.32
CA LEU A 85 -23.49 -22.58 -9.98
C LEU A 85 -23.79 -23.81 -9.13
N LYS A 86 -25.01 -24.38 -9.21
CA LYS A 86 -25.32 -25.66 -8.55
C LYS A 86 -24.42 -26.78 -9.07
N ARG A 87 -24.23 -26.86 -10.39
CA ARG A 87 -23.30 -27.83 -10.98
C ARG A 87 -21.87 -27.67 -10.43
N LEU A 88 -21.40 -26.43 -10.31
CA LEU A 88 -20.08 -26.11 -9.76
C LEU A 88 -19.97 -26.52 -8.29
N THR A 89 -20.92 -26.11 -7.46
CA THR A 89 -20.90 -26.37 -6.01
C THR A 89 -21.06 -27.84 -5.69
N ASP A 90 -21.92 -28.56 -6.42
CA ASP A 90 -22.11 -30.01 -6.27
C ASP A 90 -20.83 -30.77 -6.59
N LYS A 91 -20.14 -30.39 -7.66
CA LYS A 91 -18.87 -31.02 -8.08
C LYS A 91 -17.72 -30.74 -7.13
N LEU A 92 -17.68 -29.55 -6.55
CA LEU A 92 -16.63 -29.15 -5.61
C LEU A 92 -16.97 -29.49 -4.15
N GLY A 93 -18.20 -29.94 -3.88
CA GLY A 93 -18.69 -30.24 -2.53
C GLY A 93 -18.77 -29.01 -1.64
N ILE A 94 -19.16 -27.85 -2.18
CA ILE A 94 -19.27 -26.59 -1.45
C ILE A 94 -20.74 -26.40 -1.03
N PRO A 95 -21.08 -26.53 0.25
CA PRO A 95 -22.45 -26.33 0.72
C PRO A 95 -22.78 -24.84 0.81
N SER A 96 -24.07 -24.48 0.79
CA SER A 96 -24.55 -23.09 0.64
C SER A 96 -24.06 -22.15 1.76
N GLU A 97 -23.87 -22.65 2.98
CA GLU A 97 -23.33 -21.88 4.11
C GLU A 97 -21.87 -21.46 3.95
N LYS A 98 -21.16 -22.02 2.96
CA LYS A 98 -19.77 -21.67 2.62
C LYS A 98 -19.65 -20.78 1.40
N ILE A 99 -20.77 -20.21 0.96
CA ILE A 99 -20.87 -19.40 -0.25
C ILE A 99 -21.31 -17.99 0.11
N MET A 100 -20.54 -17.01 -0.32
CA MET A 100 -20.88 -15.59 -0.26
C MET A 100 -21.13 -15.06 -1.67
N VAL A 101 -22.24 -14.35 -1.86
CA VAL A 101 -22.54 -13.66 -3.13
C VAL A 101 -22.93 -12.22 -2.85
N VAL A 102 -22.34 -11.28 -3.58
CA VAL A 102 -22.74 -9.86 -3.58
C VAL A 102 -23.18 -9.46 -4.99
N PRO A 103 -24.11 -8.50 -5.15
CA PRO A 103 -24.54 -8.05 -6.47
C PRO A 103 -23.52 -7.14 -7.15
N GLY A 104 -23.45 -7.21 -8.48
CA GLY A 104 -22.80 -6.21 -9.33
C GLY A 104 -23.77 -5.24 -9.98
N ASP A 105 -23.27 -4.36 -10.86
CA ASP A 105 -24.09 -3.33 -11.47
C ASP A 105 -24.94 -3.89 -12.63
N HIS A 106 -24.51 -4.98 -13.25
CA HIS A 106 -25.29 -5.74 -14.22
C HIS A 106 -26.38 -6.60 -13.57
N ASP A 107 -26.31 -6.82 -12.26
CA ASP A 107 -27.35 -7.51 -11.47
C ASP A 107 -28.55 -6.59 -11.12
N VAL A 108 -28.51 -5.33 -11.54
CA VAL A 108 -29.62 -4.38 -11.43
C VAL A 108 -30.55 -4.50 -12.65
N ASN A 109 -31.82 -4.85 -12.43
CA ASN A 109 -32.80 -4.94 -13.52
C ASN A 109 -33.29 -3.54 -13.95
N ARG A 110 -32.62 -2.96 -14.94
CA ARG A 110 -32.92 -1.62 -15.47
C ARG A 110 -34.31 -1.50 -16.07
N MET A 111 -34.86 -2.58 -16.66
CA MET A 111 -36.21 -2.57 -17.26
C MET A 111 -37.29 -2.55 -16.18
N LYS A 112 -37.22 -3.45 -15.19
CA LYS A 112 -38.16 -3.45 -14.05
C LYS A 112 -38.07 -2.14 -13.27
N LEU A 113 -36.86 -1.61 -13.09
CA LEU A 113 -36.64 -0.33 -12.45
C LEU A 113 -37.31 0.82 -13.24
N THR A 114 -37.23 0.80 -14.57
CA THR A 114 -37.89 1.78 -15.44
C THR A 114 -39.41 1.73 -15.27
N ASN A 115 -40.00 0.53 -15.25
CA ASN A 115 -41.44 0.35 -15.07
C ASN A 115 -41.90 0.78 -13.67
N ALA A 116 -41.15 0.42 -12.63
CA ALA A 116 -41.42 0.82 -11.25
C ALA A 116 -41.33 2.34 -11.09
N TYR A 117 -40.28 2.96 -11.63
CA TYR A 117 -40.11 4.42 -11.60
C TYR A 117 -41.19 5.15 -12.39
N ALA A 118 -41.67 4.58 -13.50
CA ALA A 118 -42.80 5.13 -14.25
C ALA A 118 -44.04 5.24 -13.36
N ALA A 119 -44.28 4.24 -12.50
CA ALA A 119 -45.40 4.15 -11.56
C ALA A 119 -45.17 4.83 -10.18
N SER A 120 -43.94 5.25 -9.86
CA SER A 120 -43.58 5.83 -8.56
C SER A 120 -43.84 7.34 -8.46
N ASP A 121 -43.73 7.89 -7.24
CA ASP A 121 -43.61 9.33 -7.02
C ASP A 121 -42.34 9.87 -7.69
N LYS A 122 -42.47 10.92 -8.51
CA LYS A 122 -41.34 11.53 -9.24
C LYS A 122 -40.35 12.29 -8.36
N ARG A 123 -40.64 12.45 -7.06
CA ARG A 123 -39.69 12.96 -6.07
C ARG A 123 -38.67 11.90 -5.66
N GLN A 124 -39.03 10.63 -5.73
CA GLN A 124 -38.12 9.52 -5.47
C GLN A 124 -37.18 9.35 -6.66
N LYS A 125 -35.92 9.02 -6.41
CA LYS A 125 -34.96 8.74 -7.48
C LYS A 125 -35.03 7.26 -7.86
N PRO A 126 -34.79 6.90 -9.14
CA PRO A 126 -34.91 5.51 -9.57
C PRO A 126 -34.07 4.54 -8.76
N TYR A 127 -32.85 4.92 -8.35
CA TYR A 127 -31.95 4.05 -7.61
C TYR A 127 -32.42 3.74 -6.18
N GLU A 128 -33.40 4.49 -5.64
CA GLU A 128 -34.00 4.29 -4.31
C GLU A 128 -35.09 3.20 -4.32
N LEU A 129 -35.47 2.67 -5.50
CA LEU A 129 -36.47 1.62 -5.66
C LEU A 129 -35.82 0.23 -5.56
N HIS A 130 -35.29 -0.11 -4.38
CA HIS A 130 -34.47 -1.31 -4.17
C HIS A 130 -35.17 -2.63 -4.51
N GLU A 131 -36.45 -2.78 -4.15
CA GLU A 131 -37.23 -3.99 -4.45
C GLU A 131 -37.26 -4.26 -5.97
N ALA A 132 -37.56 -3.24 -6.79
CA ALA A 132 -37.60 -3.39 -8.24
C ALA A 132 -36.20 -3.60 -8.84
N LYS A 133 -35.19 -2.97 -8.25
CA LYS A 133 -33.79 -3.02 -8.66
C LYS A 133 -33.21 -4.43 -8.54
N PHE A 134 -33.50 -5.11 -7.42
CA PHE A 134 -32.93 -6.40 -7.07
C PHE A 134 -33.93 -7.56 -7.09
N ALA A 135 -35.13 -7.39 -7.66
CA ALA A 135 -36.17 -8.43 -7.65
C ALA A 135 -35.68 -9.78 -8.20
N ASP A 136 -35.06 -9.78 -9.38
CA ASP A 136 -34.55 -11.01 -10.02
C ASP A 136 -33.29 -11.54 -9.31
N PHE A 137 -32.40 -10.66 -8.87
CA PHE A 137 -31.24 -11.04 -8.07
C PHE A 137 -31.65 -11.70 -6.75
N SER A 138 -32.69 -11.18 -6.08
CA SER A 138 -33.22 -11.74 -4.84
C SER A 138 -33.82 -13.13 -5.05
N ALA A 139 -34.56 -13.31 -6.16
CA ALA A 139 -35.10 -14.62 -6.54
C ALA A 139 -33.99 -15.64 -6.86
N PHE A 140 -32.93 -15.20 -7.55
CA PHE A 140 -31.72 -15.98 -7.77
C PHE A 140 -31.06 -16.38 -6.44
N TYR A 141 -30.82 -15.40 -5.57
CA TYR A 141 -30.13 -15.57 -4.30
C TYR A 141 -30.86 -16.58 -3.41
N GLN A 142 -32.19 -16.46 -3.29
CA GLN A 142 -33.03 -17.43 -2.58
C GLN A 142 -32.98 -18.82 -3.23
N SER A 143 -33.00 -18.92 -4.55
CA SER A 143 -33.02 -20.21 -5.26
C SER A 143 -31.68 -20.96 -5.20
N PHE A 144 -30.58 -20.22 -5.06
CA PHE A 144 -29.23 -20.77 -5.04
C PHE A 144 -28.71 -21.00 -3.60
N LEU A 145 -28.90 -20.04 -2.70
CA LEU A 145 -28.36 -20.07 -1.34
C LEU A 145 -29.40 -20.47 -0.27
N GLU A 146 -30.68 -20.58 -0.65
CA GLU A 146 -31.78 -20.96 0.24
C GLU A 146 -32.03 -19.96 1.40
N ARG A 147 -31.68 -18.69 1.19
CA ARG A 147 -31.88 -17.58 2.14
C ARG A 147 -32.18 -16.28 1.41
N ASP A 148 -32.92 -15.39 2.09
CA ASP A 148 -33.36 -14.13 1.50
C ASP A 148 -32.19 -13.15 1.30
N PHE A 149 -32.27 -12.36 0.24
CA PHE A 149 -31.33 -11.27 -0.02
C PHE A 149 -31.79 -9.99 0.68
N ALA A 150 -30.93 -9.42 1.53
CA ALA A 150 -31.20 -8.18 2.26
C ALA A 150 -30.97 -6.94 1.37
N TYR A 151 -31.85 -6.71 0.40
CA TYR A 151 -31.69 -5.63 -0.59
C TYR A 151 -31.72 -4.20 -0.02
N ASP A 152 -32.27 -4.00 1.18
CA ASP A 152 -32.29 -2.71 1.88
C ASP A 152 -31.09 -2.50 2.82
N SER A 153 -30.26 -3.52 3.01
CA SER A 153 -29.06 -3.46 3.85
C SER A 153 -27.82 -3.21 3.02
N ILE A 154 -26.82 -2.56 3.61
CA ILE A 154 -25.50 -2.43 2.98
C ILE A 154 -24.75 -3.74 3.11
N ILE A 155 -24.76 -4.35 4.30
CA ILE A 155 -24.20 -5.67 4.56
C ILE A 155 -25.21 -6.70 4.06
N THR A 156 -24.88 -7.37 2.96
CA THR A 156 -25.77 -8.34 2.32
C THR A 156 -25.47 -9.77 2.74
N ASP A 157 -24.24 -10.05 3.17
CA ASP A 157 -23.82 -11.40 3.52
C ASP A 157 -22.56 -11.41 4.41
N THR A 158 -22.32 -12.51 5.11
CA THR A 158 -21.12 -12.72 5.93
C THR A 158 -20.62 -14.15 5.81
N LEU A 159 -19.30 -14.32 5.90
CA LEU A 159 -18.65 -15.63 5.94
C LEU A 159 -17.66 -15.65 7.10
N VAL A 160 -17.90 -16.56 8.05
CA VAL A 160 -17.20 -16.59 9.34
C VAL A 160 -16.26 -17.79 9.42
N PHE A 161 -14.99 -17.52 9.70
CA PHE A 161 -13.95 -18.51 9.95
C PHE A 161 -13.54 -18.43 11.42
N THR A 162 -14.31 -19.10 12.27
CA THR A 162 -14.20 -18.97 13.74
C THR A 162 -12.84 -19.41 14.28
N GLU A 163 -12.26 -20.49 13.75
CA GLU A 163 -10.96 -21.01 14.20
C GLU A 163 -9.82 -20.04 13.87
N GLU A 164 -9.89 -19.42 12.69
CA GLU A 164 -8.90 -18.46 12.20
C GLU A 164 -9.09 -17.05 12.78
N ARG A 165 -10.26 -16.77 13.36
CA ARG A 165 -10.76 -15.43 13.70
C ARG A 165 -10.74 -14.51 12.47
N LEU A 166 -11.34 -14.97 11.38
CA LEU A 166 -11.45 -14.24 10.13
C LEU A 166 -12.93 -14.05 9.76
N LEU A 167 -13.30 -12.82 9.42
CA LEU A 167 -14.65 -12.44 9.01
C LEU A 167 -14.59 -11.77 7.63
N LEU A 168 -15.33 -12.32 6.69
CA LEU A 168 -15.59 -11.68 5.40
C LEU A 168 -17.00 -11.08 5.43
N ILE A 169 -17.13 -9.86 4.91
CA ILE A 169 -18.38 -9.09 4.91
C ILE A 169 -18.67 -8.66 3.48
N GLY A 170 -19.79 -9.14 2.95
CA GLY A 170 -20.31 -8.76 1.63
C GLY A 170 -21.07 -7.45 1.71
N LEU A 171 -20.72 -6.48 0.86
CA LEU A 171 -21.31 -5.15 0.82
C LEU A 171 -21.96 -4.86 -0.54
N ASN A 172 -23.14 -4.24 -0.51
CA ASN A 172 -23.83 -3.78 -1.71
C ASN A 172 -23.27 -2.43 -2.20
N SER A 173 -22.33 -2.47 -3.13
CA SER A 173 -21.75 -1.26 -3.74
C SER A 173 -22.63 -0.58 -4.80
N ASN A 174 -23.85 -1.05 -5.03
CA ASN A 174 -24.69 -0.58 -6.13
C ASN A 174 -25.61 0.57 -5.75
N GLY A 175 -25.47 1.23 -4.59
CA GLY A 175 -26.49 2.13 -4.01
C GLY A 175 -27.10 3.13 -5.00
N HIS A 176 -26.27 3.78 -5.83
CA HIS A 176 -26.71 4.76 -6.83
C HIS A 176 -26.82 4.24 -8.27
N ILE A 177 -26.62 2.94 -8.50
CA ILE A 177 -26.86 2.33 -9.81
C ILE A 177 -28.36 2.38 -10.10
N GLY A 178 -28.72 3.09 -11.18
CA GLY A 178 -30.10 3.29 -11.61
C GLY A 178 -30.35 2.85 -13.06
N ILE A 179 -31.42 3.39 -13.65
CA ILE A 179 -31.88 3.04 -15.01
C ILE A 179 -30.78 3.26 -16.07
N VAL A 180 -29.99 4.33 -15.92
CA VAL A 180 -28.92 4.70 -16.86
C VAL A 180 -27.54 4.18 -16.43
N GLY A 181 -27.50 3.24 -15.48
CA GLY A 181 -26.27 2.84 -14.78
C GLY A 181 -25.91 3.82 -13.65
N GLY A 182 -24.64 3.84 -13.27
CA GLY A 182 -24.12 4.73 -12.25
C GLY A 182 -22.69 4.36 -11.88
N LYS A 183 -22.16 5.03 -10.86
CA LYS A 183 -20.90 4.64 -10.22
C LYS A 183 -21.19 3.87 -8.94
N GLY A 184 -20.21 3.09 -8.49
CA GLY A 184 -20.20 2.47 -7.17
C GLY A 184 -20.47 3.50 -6.08
N PHE A 185 -21.38 3.13 -5.18
CA PHE A 185 -21.83 3.98 -4.08
C PHE A 185 -22.33 3.11 -2.93
N ILE A 186 -21.92 3.45 -1.70
CA ILE A 186 -22.42 2.85 -0.46
C ILE A 186 -22.82 4.00 0.48
N ASP A 187 -24.03 3.97 1.03
CA ASP A 187 -24.39 4.93 2.08
C ASP A 187 -23.46 4.75 3.30
N GLN A 188 -22.62 5.75 3.55
CA GLN A 188 -21.57 5.64 4.57
C GLN A 188 -22.13 5.66 6.00
N ASP A 189 -23.26 6.32 6.23
CA ASP A 189 -23.87 6.44 7.56
C ASP A 189 -24.57 5.12 7.90
N GLN A 190 -25.27 4.54 6.93
CA GLN A 190 -25.85 3.21 7.08
C GLN A 190 -24.77 2.13 7.22
N LEU A 191 -23.69 2.19 6.42
CA LEU A 191 -22.56 1.28 6.55
C LEU A 191 -21.93 1.34 7.95
N ASP A 192 -21.67 2.53 8.48
CA ASP A 192 -21.06 2.71 9.80
C ASP A 192 -21.97 2.14 10.91
N ALA A 193 -23.28 2.36 10.80
CA ALA A 193 -24.26 1.82 11.75
C ALA A 193 -24.35 0.29 11.70
N GLU A 194 -24.46 -0.30 10.51
CA GLU A 194 -24.54 -1.76 10.32
C GLU A 194 -23.24 -2.46 10.75
N LEU A 195 -22.08 -1.90 10.41
CA LEU A 195 -20.79 -2.43 10.87
C LEU A 195 -20.64 -2.32 12.39
N THR A 196 -21.03 -1.19 12.98
CA THR A 196 -20.99 -1.03 14.44
C THR A 196 -21.83 -2.10 15.13
N ALA A 197 -23.03 -2.39 14.62
CA ALA A 197 -23.89 -3.43 15.17
C ALA A 197 -23.26 -4.83 15.01
N LEU A 198 -22.84 -5.19 13.79
CA LEU A 198 -22.28 -6.51 13.49
C LEU A 198 -20.99 -6.78 14.27
N LEU A 199 -20.07 -5.83 14.30
CA LEU A 199 -18.71 -6.05 14.81
C LEU A 199 -18.62 -6.12 16.34
N THR A 200 -19.70 -5.85 17.07
CA THR A 200 -19.76 -6.10 18.52
C THR A 200 -19.47 -7.57 18.87
N GLU A 201 -19.86 -8.51 18.00
CA GLU A 201 -19.65 -9.95 18.19
C GLU A 201 -18.28 -10.43 17.64
N TYR A 202 -17.60 -9.61 16.84
CA TYR A 202 -16.39 -9.98 16.09
C TYR A 202 -15.20 -9.04 16.36
N THR A 203 -15.12 -8.52 17.58
CA THR A 203 -14.11 -7.51 17.97
C THR A 203 -12.67 -7.98 17.70
N ASP A 204 -12.35 -9.24 17.97
CA ASP A 204 -11.02 -9.85 17.81
C ASP A 204 -10.77 -10.52 16.44
N PHE A 205 -11.73 -10.45 15.52
CA PHE A 205 -11.59 -11.02 14.17
C PHE A 205 -10.83 -10.07 13.25
N VAL A 206 -10.11 -10.62 12.27
CA VAL A 206 -9.64 -9.85 11.11
C VAL A 206 -10.78 -9.72 10.11
N LYS A 207 -10.97 -8.52 9.54
CA LYS A 207 -12.10 -8.20 8.67
C LYS A 207 -11.63 -7.99 7.22
N ILE A 208 -12.39 -8.58 6.29
CA ILE A 208 -12.24 -8.41 4.84
C ILE A 208 -13.58 -7.96 4.28
N ALA A 209 -13.59 -6.88 3.50
CA ALA A 209 -14.79 -6.43 2.81
C ALA A 209 -14.80 -6.98 1.38
N VAL A 210 -15.98 -7.40 0.90
CA VAL A 210 -16.20 -7.93 -0.45
C VAL A 210 -17.31 -7.12 -1.10
N PHE A 211 -17.06 -6.54 -2.27
CA PHE A 211 -18.06 -5.77 -3.04
C PHE A 211 -17.69 -5.76 -4.52
N HIS A 212 -18.56 -5.26 -5.39
CA HIS A 212 -18.33 -5.36 -6.83
C HIS A 212 -17.40 -4.29 -7.40
N HIS A 213 -17.68 -3.01 -7.18
CA HIS A 213 -16.98 -1.90 -7.84
C HIS A 213 -15.55 -1.69 -7.34
N ASN A 214 -14.63 -1.31 -8.24
CA ASN A 214 -13.22 -1.05 -7.90
C ASN A 214 -13.04 0.34 -7.30
N PHE A 215 -12.20 0.46 -6.26
CA PHE A 215 -11.80 1.77 -5.72
C PHE A 215 -10.88 2.57 -6.65
N TYR A 216 -10.15 1.88 -7.52
CA TYR A 216 -9.22 2.48 -8.47
C TYR A 216 -9.35 1.74 -9.78
N GLY A 217 -9.37 2.51 -10.87
CA GLY A 217 -9.46 1.92 -12.19
C GLY A 217 -8.11 1.64 -12.81
N GLN A 218 -8.01 0.56 -13.55
CA GLN A 218 -6.87 0.24 -14.42
C GLN A 218 -7.10 0.74 -15.85
N TYR A 219 -8.37 0.83 -16.29
CA TYR A 219 -8.72 1.15 -17.68
C TYR A 219 -9.53 2.42 -17.85
N GLU A 220 -10.55 2.66 -17.01
CA GLU A 220 -11.52 3.74 -17.30
C GLU A 220 -11.12 5.10 -16.72
N ASN A 221 -10.59 5.13 -15.49
CA ASN A 221 -10.04 6.32 -14.86
C ASN A 221 -9.12 5.94 -13.70
N ASN A 222 -7.81 6.13 -13.87
CA ASN A 222 -6.81 5.74 -12.87
C ASN A 222 -6.97 6.43 -11.51
N LEU A 223 -7.66 7.58 -11.46
CA LEU A 223 -7.85 8.37 -10.23
C LEU A 223 -9.15 8.02 -9.50
N ASP A 224 -10.25 7.91 -10.24
CA ASP A 224 -11.58 7.72 -9.66
C ASP A 224 -12.05 6.27 -9.64
N GLY A 225 -11.56 5.44 -10.56
CA GLY A 225 -12.15 4.13 -10.87
C GLY A 225 -13.60 4.28 -11.32
N GLN A 226 -14.41 3.27 -11.03
CA GLN A 226 -15.86 3.28 -11.26
C GLN A 226 -16.66 3.68 -10.01
N TRP A 227 -16.08 4.47 -9.11
CA TRP A 227 -16.71 4.87 -7.85
C TRP A 227 -17.02 6.38 -7.83
N ASP A 228 -18.09 6.78 -7.13
CA ASP A 228 -18.30 8.19 -6.79
C ASP A 228 -17.13 8.75 -5.96
N ALA A 229 -16.48 9.81 -6.45
CA ALA A 229 -15.18 10.24 -5.90
C ALA A 229 -15.25 10.64 -4.42
N HIS A 230 -16.33 11.29 -3.99
CA HIS A 230 -16.50 11.68 -2.59
C HIS A 230 -16.88 10.48 -1.72
N ASN A 231 -17.86 9.69 -2.17
CA ASN A 231 -18.30 8.50 -1.45
C ASN A 231 -17.17 7.48 -1.24
N LYS A 232 -16.29 7.33 -2.23
CA LYS A 232 -15.10 6.46 -2.11
C LYS A 232 -14.25 6.81 -0.89
N ILE A 233 -14.02 8.10 -0.65
CA ILE A 233 -13.21 8.57 0.47
C ILE A 233 -13.89 8.24 1.79
N GLU A 234 -15.19 8.50 1.90
CA GLU A 234 -15.94 8.25 3.13
C GLU A 234 -16.07 6.75 3.44
N VAL A 235 -16.38 5.91 2.44
CA VAL A 235 -16.44 4.45 2.60
C VAL A 235 -15.09 3.91 3.06
N LYS A 236 -13.97 4.37 2.48
CA LYS A 236 -12.63 3.97 2.94
C LYS A 236 -12.39 4.36 4.39
N ARG A 237 -12.76 5.57 4.80
CA ARG A 237 -12.63 6.01 6.20
C ARG A 237 -13.46 5.15 7.15
N VAL A 238 -14.67 4.75 6.75
CA VAL A 238 -15.52 3.85 7.55
C VAL A 238 -14.85 2.48 7.67
N LEU A 239 -14.39 1.89 6.58
CA LEU A 239 -13.67 0.61 6.59
C LEU A 239 -12.38 0.67 7.44
N GLU A 240 -11.59 1.74 7.31
CA GLU A 240 -10.38 1.96 8.11
C GLU A 240 -10.69 2.09 9.61
N ARG A 241 -11.75 2.85 9.97
CA ARG A 241 -12.21 3.02 11.35
C ARG A 241 -12.62 1.68 11.99
N HIS A 242 -13.24 0.81 11.21
CA HIS A 242 -13.65 -0.54 11.64
C HIS A 242 -12.55 -1.60 11.50
N GLY A 243 -11.33 -1.20 11.15
CA GLY A 243 -10.15 -2.08 11.14
C GLY A 243 -10.08 -3.06 9.98
N PHE A 244 -10.67 -2.74 8.83
CA PHE A 244 -10.52 -3.54 7.62
C PHE A 244 -9.14 -3.34 7.00
N GLY A 245 -8.41 -4.44 6.80
CA GLY A 245 -7.09 -4.45 6.15
C GLY A 245 -7.12 -4.93 4.71
N VAL A 246 -8.25 -5.49 4.24
CA VAL A 246 -8.39 -6.05 2.90
C VAL A 246 -9.76 -5.75 2.32
N VAL A 247 -9.79 -5.40 1.03
CA VAL A 247 -10.99 -5.38 0.20
C VAL A 247 -10.81 -6.28 -1.00
N MET A 248 -11.87 -7.00 -1.37
CA MET A 248 -11.93 -7.88 -2.54
C MET A 248 -13.06 -7.40 -3.45
N TYR A 249 -12.79 -7.24 -4.74
CA TYR A 249 -13.77 -6.74 -5.71
C TYR A 249 -13.56 -7.25 -7.13
N GLY A 250 -14.49 -6.92 -8.04
CA GLY A 250 -14.57 -7.44 -9.41
C GLY A 250 -14.55 -6.35 -10.49
N ASN A 251 -15.50 -6.42 -11.42
CA ASN A 251 -16.05 -5.33 -12.24
C ASN A 251 -15.19 -4.83 -13.41
N GLU A 252 -13.91 -4.49 -13.21
CA GLU A 252 -13.04 -4.10 -14.33
C GLU A 252 -12.48 -5.27 -15.14
N HIS A 253 -12.86 -6.51 -14.77
CA HIS A 253 -12.41 -7.75 -15.39
C HIS A 253 -10.88 -7.98 -15.33
N THR A 254 -10.16 -7.24 -14.48
CA THR A 254 -8.70 -7.35 -14.35
C THR A 254 -8.31 -8.15 -13.12
N SER A 255 -7.15 -8.78 -13.17
CA SER A 255 -6.58 -9.47 -12.01
C SER A 255 -5.64 -8.60 -11.18
N ALA A 256 -5.59 -7.28 -11.42
CA ALA A 256 -4.63 -6.38 -10.81
C ALA A 256 -4.95 -6.13 -9.32
N SER A 257 -4.17 -6.71 -8.41
CA SER A 257 -4.22 -6.37 -6.99
C SER A 257 -3.10 -5.43 -6.59
N ASN A 258 -3.42 -4.47 -5.74
CA ASN A 258 -2.49 -3.46 -5.25
C ASN A 258 -2.71 -3.20 -3.76
N SER A 259 -1.70 -2.67 -3.07
CA SER A 259 -1.83 -2.23 -1.68
C SER A 259 -1.58 -0.73 -1.58
N VAL A 260 -2.47 -0.03 -0.89
CA VAL A 260 -2.37 1.42 -0.65
C VAL A 260 -2.72 1.65 0.81
N ASN A 261 -1.88 2.36 1.58
CA ASN A 261 -2.17 2.69 2.99
C ASN A 261 -2.39 1.46 3.90
N GLN A 262 -1.70 0.35 3.65
CA GLN A 262 -1.89 -0.93 4.36
C GLN A 262 -3.23 -1.64 4.07
N LEU A 263 -4.11 -1.03 3.26
CA LEU A 263 -5.29 -1.69 2.70
C LEU A 263 -4.86 -2.49 1.46
N ALA A 264 -5.00 -3.81 1.52
CA ALA A 264 -4.83 -4.66 0.34
C ALA A 264 -6.13 -4.65 -0.48
N MET A 265 -6.02 -4.40 -1.78
CA MET A 265 -7.15 -4.31 -2.70
C MET A 265 -7.00 -5.36 -3.78
N ILE A 266 -7.91 -6.33 -3.80
CA ILE A 266 -7.78 -7.55 -4.58
C ILE A 266 -8.85 -7.61 -5.64
N ALA A 267 -8.47 -7.42 -6.91
CA ALA A 267 -9.39 -7.51 -8.05
C ALA A 267 -9.50 -8.94 -8.58
N ALA A 268 -10.70 -9.50 -8.64
CA ALA A 268 -10.96 -10.76 -9.35
C ALA A 268 -11.11 -10.48 -10.85
N PRO A 269 -10.44 -11.26 -11.73
CA PRO A 269 -10.67 -11.18 -13.16
C PRO A 269 -12.07 -11.70 -13.51
N ALA A 270 -12.55 -11.39 -14.72
CA ALA A 270 -13.82 -11.94 -15.16
C ALA A 270 -13.76 -13.44 -15.33
N PHE A 271 -14.79 -14.14 -14.85
CA PHE A 271 -14.78 -15.59 -14.86
C PHE A 271 -15.02 -16.15 -16.26
N SER A 272 -16.06 -15.68 -16.95
CA SER A 272 -16.57 -16.34 -18.15
C SER A 272 -16.83 -15.44 -19.36
N LYS A 273 -16.51 -14.15 -19.30
CA LYS A 273 -16.62 -13.27 -20.48
C LYS A 273 -15.75 -13.75 -21.65
N THR A 274 -16.21 -13.52 -22.88
CA THR A 274 -15.55 -13.98 -24.10
C THR A 274 -14.62 -12.94 -24.73
N ASP A 275 -14.75 -11.68 -24.35
CA ASP A 275 -13.97 -10.55 -24.84
C ASP A 275 -12.68 -10.29 -24.03
N VAL A 276 -12.56 -10.93 -22.87
CA VAL A 276 -11.39 -10.89 -21.98
C VAL A 276 -11.00 -12.31 -21.55
N PRO A 277 -9.72 -12.57 -21.23
CA PRO A 277 -9.31 -13.89 -20.75
C PRO A 277 -10.02 -14.25 -19.42
N GLY A 278 -10.75 -15.36 -19.43
CA GLY A 278 -11.40 -15.88 -18.22
C GLY A 278 -10.40 -16.24 -17.12
N GLY A 279 -10.73 -15.92 -15.87
CA GLY A 279 -9.84 -16.11 -14.73
C GLY A 279 -10.58 -16.26 -13.40
N PHE A 280 -9.85 -16.68 -12.37
CA PHE A 280 -10.30 -16.65 -10.98
C PHE A 280 -9.13 -16.61 -10.01
N LYS A 281 -9.42 -16.34 -8.74
CA LYS A 281 -8.43 -16.32 -7.66
C LYS A 281 -8.72 -17.38 -6.62
N VAL A 282 -7.66 -17.92 -6.02
CA VAL A 282 -7.73 -18.83 -4.87
C VAL A 282 -6.85 -18.28 -3.75
N TYR A 283 -7.40 -18.22 -2.55
CA TYR A 283 -6.70 -17.83 -1.34
C TYR A 283 -6.62 -19.02 -0.40
N ARG A 284 -5.41 -19.49 -0.10
CA ARG A 284 -5.22 -20.51 0.93
C ARG A 284 -4.97 -19.82 2.27
N ILE A 285 -5.75 -20.20 3.28
CA ILE A 285 -5.58 -19.65 4.62
C ILE A 285 -4.41 -20.36 5.31
N ASP A 286 -3.45 -19.57 5.79
CA ASP A 286 -2.30 -20.04 6.55
C ASP A 286 -2.27 -19.38 7.94
N THR A 287 -2.21 -20.22 8.97
CA THR A 287 -2.24 -19.85 10.38
C THR A 287 -0.98 -20.22 11.15
N GLU A 288 0.05 -20.82 10.51
CA GLU A 288 1.19 -21.41 11.24
C GLU A 288 2.01 -20.39 12.02
N SER A 289 2.20 -19.19 11.47
CA SER A 289 3.02 -18.13 12.05
C SER A 289 2.28 -16.81 12.19
N GLY A 290 0.97 -16.77 12.00
CA GLY A 290 0.20 -15.53 11.91
C GLY A 290 -1.17 -15.80 11.33
N LEU A 291 -1.74 -14.84 10.60
CA LEU A 291 -2.85 -15.11 9.70
C LEU A 291 -2.51 -14.52 8.34
N PHE A 292 -2.44 -15.38 7.33
CA PHE A 292 -2.06 -15.01 5.97
C PHE A 292 -3.02 -15.64 4.96
N LEU A 293 -3.15 -14.98 3.81
CA LEU A 293 -3.77 -15.56 2.62
C LEU A 293 -2.73 -15.71 1.53
N ASP A 294 -2.38 -16.95 1.20
CA ASP A 294 -1.54 -17.25 0.05
C ASP A 294 -2.39 -17.16 -1.21
N HIS A 295 -2.04 -16.21 -2.07
CA HIS A 295 -2.83 -15.82 -3.22
C HIS A 295 -2.32 -16.50 -4.50
N PHE A 296 -3.23 -17.16 -5.22
CA PHE A 296 -3.00 -17.80 -6.51
C PHE A 296 -3.99 -17.32 -7.57
N ILE A 297 -3.48 -16.98 -8.74
CA ILE A 297 -4.30 -16.62 -9.92
C ILE A 297 -4.34 -17.80 -10.87
N HIS A 298 -5.53 -18.08 -11.39
CA HIS A 298 -5.75 -19.05 -12.44
C HIS A 298 -6.47 -18.38 -13.61
N GLY A 299 -6.19 -18.84 -14.82
CA GLY A 299 -6.86 -18.32 -16.01
C GLY A 299 -6.75 -19.25 -17.19
N LEU A 300 -7.56 -18.94 -18.20
CA LEU A 300 -7.63 -19.67 -19.44
C LEU A 300 -6.40 -19.35 -20.29
N ARG A 301 -5.77 -20.41 -20.80
CA ARG A 301 -4.69 -20.31 -21.78
C ARG A 301 -5.10 -20.99 -23.06
N ASN A 302 -4.81 -20.32 -24.17
CA ASN A 302 -4.96 -20.83 -25.53
C ASN A 302 -3.58 -21.22 -26.07
N GLU A 303 -2.88 -22.12 -25.36
CA GLU A 303 -1.52 -22.55 -25.75
C GLU A 303 -1.52 -23.47 -26.98
N HIS A 304 -2.67 -23.99 -27.37
CA HIS A 304 -2.83 -24.83 -28.55
C HIS A 304 -4.02 -24.35 -29.38
N ALA A 305 -3.81 -24.00 -30.64
CA ALA A 305 -4.90 -23.74 -31.61
C ALA A 305 -5.78 -24.98 -31.90
N HIS A 306 -5.54 -26.08 -31.18
CA HIS A 306 -6.17 -27.39 -31.27
C HIS A 306 -6.61 -27.92 -29.90
N THR A 307 -6.99 -27.05 -28.95
CA THR A 307 -7.70 -27.50 -27.74
C THR A 307 -9.08 -28.06 -28.10
N ASP A 308 -9.56 -29.04 -27.34
CA ASP A 308 -10.88 -29.66 -27.57
C ASP A 308 -12.05 -28.69 -27.32
N PHE A 309 -11.81 -27.58 -26.60
CA PHE A 309 -12.82 -26.57 -26.28
C PHE A 309 -12.45 -25.16 -26.77
N PRO A 310 -13.44 -24.34 -27.18
CA PRO A 310 -13.22 -22.99 -27.72
C PRO A 310 -12.78 -21.95 -26.69
N PHE A 311 -12.88 -22.26 -25.39
CA PHE A 311 -12.44 -21.40 -24.28
C PHE A 311 -11.00 -21.68 -23.82
N GLY A 312 -10.31 -22.66 -24.41
CA GLY A 312 -8.96 -23.05 -23.99
C GLY A 312 -8.96 -23.96 -22.75
N SER A 313 -7.87 -23.91 -21.97
CA SER A 313 -7.69 -24.74 -20.77
C SER A 313 -7.28 -23.92 -19.56
N TRP A 314 -7.75 -24.33 -18.38
CA TRP A 314 -7.40 -23.68 -17.11
C TRP A 314 -5.95 -23.96 -16.73
N SER A 315 -5.26 -22.94 -16.24
CA SER A 315 -3.90 -23.06 -15.75
C SER A 315 -3.61 -22.04 -14.65
N LYS A 316 -2.63 -22.34 -13.81
CA LYS A 316 -2.12 -21.38 -12.82
C LYS A 316 -1.25 -20.34 -13.54
N LEU A 317 -1.53 -19.06 -13.32
CA LEU A 317 -0.78 -17.97 -13.94
C LEU A 317 0.43 -17.56 -13.11
N GLN A 318 1.50 -17.11 -13.78
CA GLN A 318 2.66 -16.52 -13.11
C GLN A 318 2.36 -15.06 -12.72
N LYS A 319 2.88 -14.61 -11.58
CA LYS A 319 2.55 -13.31 -10.99
C LYS A 319 3.00 -12.11 -11.84
N ASN A 320 4.08 -12.26 -12.61
CA ASN A 320 4.66 -11.17 -13.39
C ASN A 320 3.88 -10.82 -14.67
N ASP A 321 2.91 -11.63 -15.09
CA ASP A 321 2.25 -11.46 -16.39
C ASP A 321 1.01 -10.54 -16.34
N ASN A 322 0.51 -10.15 -15.16
CA ASN A 322 -0.87 -9.63 -14.99
C ASN A 322 -1.06 -8.42 -14.05
N ASN A 323 -0.04 -7.56 -13.85
CA ASN A 323 -0.12 -6.45 -12.88
C ASN A 323 -0.52 -6.88 -11.45
N GLU A 324 -0.16 -8.12 -11.07
CA GLU A 324 -0.41 -8.66 -9.73
C GLU A 324 0.81 -8.46 -8.83
N ASN A 325 0.71 -7.51 -7.91
CA ASN A 325 1.82 -7.15 -7.02
C ASN A 325 1.74 -7.83 -5.64
N ILE A 326 0.65 -8.54 -5.32
CA ILE A 326 0.40 -9.13 -4.00
C ILE A 326 0.48 -10.65 -4.07
N GLY A 327 1.63 -11.17 -3.65
CA GLY A 327 1.86 -12.60 -3.62
C GLY A 327 1.27 -13.33 -2.40
N ARG A 328 1.18 -12.63 -1.26
CA ARG A 328 0.69 -13.13 0.03
C ARG A 328 0.10 -11.94 0.79
N ILE A 329 -1.11 -12.09 1.29
CA ILE A 329 -1.81 -11.04 2.03
C ILE A 329 -1.58 -11.30 3.51
N VAL A 330 -1.03 -10.30 4.22
CA VAL A 330 -0.82 -10.40 5.67
C VAL A 330 -2.05 -9.83 6.38
N LEU A 331 -2.79 -10.70 7.06
CA LEU A 331 -4.00 -10.35 7.81
C LEU A 331 -3.68 -10.06 9.28
N ARG A 332 -2.80 -10.87 9.87
CA ARG A 332 -2.29 -10.70 11.24
C ARG A 332 -0.82 -11.10 11.26
N GLN A 333 0.03 -10.19 11.71
CA GLN A 333 1.46 -10.47 11.85
C GLN A 333 1.70 -11.59 12.87
N PRO A 334 2.82 -12.32 12.77
CA PRO A 334 3.27 -13.19 13.84
C PRO A 334 3.35 -12.41 15.13
N VAL A 335 2.83 -12.97 16.22
CA VAL A 335 3.24 -12.52 17.54
C VAL A 335 4.74 -12.80 17.60
N ALA A 336 5.56 -11.74 17.60
CA ALA A 336 6.99 -11.90 17.78
C ALA A 336 7.16 -12.73 19.06
N ALA A 337 7.83 -13.89 18.94
CA ALA A 337 8.22 -14.64 20.12
C ALA A 337 8.90 -13.62 21.05
N GLU A 338 8.37 -13.45 22.25
CA GLU A 338 9.02 -12.64 23.26
C GLU A 338 10.46 -13.16 23.33
N ILE A 339 11.39 -12.36 22.82
CA ILE A 339 12.78 -12.53 23.18
C ILE A 339 12.74 -12.20 24.67
N VAL A 340 12.65 -13.24 25.49
CA VAL A 340 13.02 -13.17 26.90
C VAL A 340 14.50 -12.84 26.86
N ILE A 341 14.81 -11.55 26.74
CA ILE A 341 16.09 -11.02 27.13
C ILE A 341 16.07 -11.26 28.63
N GLU A 342 16.82 -12.26 29.10
CA GLU A 342 17.20 -12.32 30.51
C GLU A 342 17.78 -10.94 30.84
N THR A 343 17.02 -10.14 31.56
CA THR A 343 17.48 -8.87 32.07
C THR A 343 18.54 -9.21 33.12
N HIS A 344 19.78 -9.28 32.67
CA HIS A 344 20.90 -9.09 33.58
C HIS A 344 20.76 -7.66 34.11
N ASP A 345 20.38 -7.58 35.38
CA ASP A 345 20.27 -6.35 36.14
C ASP A 345 21.62 -5.62 36.12
N LEU A 346 21.79 -4.71 35.17
CA LEU A 346 22.97 -3.84 35.01
C LEU A 346 23.07 -2.78 36.12
N LEU A 347 22.22 -2.85 37.17
CA LEU A 347 22.25 -2.00 38.35
C LEU A 347 22.50 -2.77 39.67
N ALA A 348 22.99 -4.02 39.61
CA ALA A 348 23.55 -4.66 40.79
C ALA A 348 24.88 -3.99 41.18
N MET A 349 24.80 -2.99 42.05
CA MET A 349 25.94 -2.34 42.70
C MET A 349 26.90 -3.38 43.30
N PRO A 350 28.22 -3.30 43.07
CA PRO A 350 29.16 -4.24 43.65
C PRO A 350 29.22 -4.04 45.17
N ARG A 351 28.93 -5.11 45.92
CA ARG A 351 29.30 -5.19 47.33
C ARG A 351 30.84 -5.36 47.42
N PRO A 352 31.53 -4.66 48.33
CA PRO A 352 32.97 -4.77 48.45
C PRO A 352 33.39 -6.01 49.26
N GLY A 353 34.43 -6.71 48.76
CA GLY A 353 35.08 -7.89 49.37
C GLY A 353 34.37 -9.21 49.07
N THR A 354 35.01 -10.33 48.70
CA THR A 354 36.34 -10.85 49.02
C THR A 354 36.69 -11.99 48.05
N GLU A 355 38.01 -12.17 47.82
CA GLU A 355 38.73 -13.37 47.31
C GLU A 355 38.59 -13.73 45.81
N ALA A 356 39.60 -13.48 44.95
CA ALA A 356 40.90 -14.15 44.78
C ALA A 356 40.81 -15.59 44.23
N GLY A 357 41.22 -15.78 42.96
CA GLY A 357 41.61 -17.08 42.42
C GLY A 357 41.71 -17.12 40.89
N PRO A 358 42.68 -17.84 40.29
CA PRO A 358 43.43 -17.37 39.10
C PRO A 358 43.37 -18.30 37.88
N GLY A 359 43.92 -17.80 36.76
CA GLY A 359 44.39 -18.60 35.62
C GLY A 359 43.43 -18.58 34.43
N ALA A 360 43.87 -18.56 33.18
CA ALA A 360 45.18 -18.56 32.56
C ALA A 360 44.96 -18.05 31.11
N GLU A 361 45.88 -17.29 30.52
CA GLU A 361 46.75 -17.73 29.40
C GLU A 361 45.96 -18.19 28.15
N ASP A 362 46.28 -17.83 26.92
CA ASP A 362 47.32 -17.02 26.31
C ASP A 362 46.93 -16.94 24.83
N GLY A 363 47.38 -15.90 24.12
CA GLY A 363 47.12 -15.82 22.68
C GLY A 363 47.60 -14.54 22.00
N ALA A 364 48.85 -14.16 22.26
CA ALA A 364 49.76 -13.29 21.51
C ALA A 364 49.16 -12.40 20.39
N THR A 365 49.07 -11.07 20.59
CA THR A 365 50.06 -10.05 20.17
C THR A 365 50.84 -10.33 18.88
N GLU A 366 50.68 -9.44 17.90
CA GLU A 366 51.81 -8.63 17.44
C GLU A 366 51.37 -7.21 17.12
N MET A 367 51.99 -6.28 17.85
CA MET A 367 51.90 -4.83 17.75
C MET A 367 52.86 -4.32 16.68
N VAL A 368 52.47 -3.27 15.94
CA VAL A 368 53.38 -2.13 15.70
C VAL A 368 52.55 -0.83 15.74
N ALA A 369 52.70 -0.11 16.84
CA ALA A 369 52.64 1.36 16.94
C ALA A 369 54.07 1.79 17.38
N PRO A 370 54.52 3.07 17.31
CA PRO A 370 53.83 4.23 17.90
C PRO A 370 54.00 5.58 17.13
N GLU A 371 53.08 6.55 17.26
CA GLU A 371 53.16 7.80 18.08
C GLU A 371 53.14 9.02 17.12
N ALA A 372 52.53 10.19 17.32
CA ALA A 372 51.66 10.86 18.30
C ALA A 372 50.94 11.98 17.47
N ASP A 373 49.83 12.63 17.79
CA ASP A 373 49.40 13.31 19.01
C ASP A 373 48.02 13.96 18.71
N GLY A 374 47.21 14.24 19.75
CA GLY A 374 46.07 15.16 19.69
C GLY A 374 44.68 14.55 19.42
N GLY A 375 43.86 14.47 20.47
CA GLY A 375 42.54 13.86 20.45
C GLY A 375 41.41 14.72 19.86
N ALA A 376 40.51 14.04 19.16
CA ALA A 376 39.08 14.32 19.07
C ALA A 376 38.43 12.99 18.67
N GLY A 377 37.59 12.43 19.54
CA GLY A 377 36.87 11.18 19.26
C GLY A 377 35.93 11.38 18.09
N SER A 378 36.40 11.09 16.89
CA SER A 378 35.59 11.01 15.68
C SER A 378 34.70 9.77 15.81
N LEU A 379 33.40 9.97 16.00
CA LEU A 379 32.40 8.92 15.79
C LEU A 379 32.30 8.67 14.28
N VAL A 380 33.28 7.95 13.73
CA VAL A 380 33.29 7.49 12.34
C VAL A 380 32.26 6.38 12.20
N PHE A 381 31.06 6.72 11.76
CA PHE A 381 30.08 5.74 11.28
C PHE A 381 30.56 5.13 9.96
N ASP A 382 30.52 3.80 9.84
CA ASP A 382 30.73 3.08 8.58
C ASP A 382 29.41 3.02 7.78
N PHE A 383 29.14 4.07 7.01
CA PHE A 383 27.88 4.30 6.28
C PHE A 383 27.62 3.31 5.13
N ASN A 384 28.60 2.49 4.72
CA ASN A 384 28.43 1.51 3.65
C ASN A 384 27.43 0.38 3.98
N LYS A 385 26.95 0.32 5.24
CA LYS A 385 25.94 -0.63 5.72
C LYS A 385 24.55 -0.04 5.96
N ASN A 386 24.31 1.26 5.73
CA ASN A 386 22.96 1.83 5.87
C ASN A 386 22.07 1.38 4.68
N GLU A 387 21.09 0.53 4.95
CA GLU A 387 20.14 0.02 3.95
C GLU A 387 19.37 1.16 3.26
N TYR A 388 19.09 2.25 3.98
CA TYR A 388 18.38 3.41 3.45
C TYR A 388 19.21 4.23 2.47
N HIS A 389 20.54 4.32 2.68
CA HIS A 389 21.43 4.99 1.74
C HIS A 389 21.34 4.35 0.35
N LYS A 390 21.45 3.01 0.26
CA LYS A 390 21.40 2.29 -1.02
C LYS A 390 20.06 2.49 -1.74
N LYS A 391 18.94 2.45 -1.00
CA LYS A 391 17.60 2.64 -1.57
C LYS A 391 17.39 4.07 -2.07
N LEU A 392 17.67 5.06 -1.23
CA LEU A 392 17.51 6.48 -1.59
C LEU A 392 18.44 6.88 -2.74
N PHE A 393 19.70 6.42 -2.71
CA PHE A 393 20.65 6.65 -3.80
C PHE A 393 20.20 5.98 -5.10
N GLY A 394 19.67 4.75 -5.02
CA GLY A 394 19.06 4.03 -6.16
C GLY A 394 17.94 4.84 -6.81
N ILE A 395 17.01 5.35 -6.01
CA ILE A 395 15.88 6.17 -6.51
C ILE A 395 16.39 7.46 -7.18
N VAL A 396 17.34 8.16 -6.56
CA VAL A 396 17.94 9.38 -7.12
C VAL A 396 18.55 9.12 -8.51
N LYS A 397 19.16 7.94 -8.69
CA LYS A 397 19.74 7.50 -9.96
C LYS A 397 18.67 7.10 -10.98
N GLU A 398 17.73 6.24 -10.60
CA GLU A 398 16.68 5.72 -11.49
C GLU A 398 15.80 6.85 -12.04
N LEU A 399 15.45 7.83 -11.21
CA LEU A 399 14.60 8.95 -11.58
C LEU A 399 15.36 10.17 -12.10
N ASN A 400 16.69 10.08 -12.23
CA ASN A 400 17.55 11.19 -12.68
C ASN A 400 17.30 12.50 -11.89
N LEU A 401 17.21 12.39 -10.56
CA LEU A 401 16.91 13.52 -9.68
C LEU A 401 18.13 14.40 -9.38
N PHE A 402 19.32 13.91 -9.69
CA PHE A 402 20.54 14.71 -9.62
C PHE A 402 20.61 15.65 -10.82
N LYS A 403 20.60 16.96 -10.58
CA LYS A 403 20.67 18.00 -11.61
C LYS A 403 22.05 18.63 -11.62
N SER A 404 22.82 18.38 -12.68
CA SER A 404 24.10 19.05 -12.93
C SER A 404 23.90 20.41 -13.61
N GLY A 405 24.84 21.33 -13.42
CA GLY A 405 24.78 22.67 -14.03
C GLY A 405 23.83 23.66 -13.35
N HIS A 406 23.35 23.34 -12.15
CA HIS A 406 22.62 24.27 -11.28
C HIS A 406 23.59 24.96 -10.32
N PHE A 407 23.72 26.29 -10.43
CA PHE A 407 24.68 27.06 -9.66
C PHE A 407 24.01 27.77 -8.50
N HIS A 408 24.30 27.32 -7.28
CA HIS A 408 23.98 28.07 -6.07
C HIS A 408 25.23 28.79 -5.58
N TRP A 409 25.12 30.11 -5.47
CA TRP A 409 26.21 30.96 -5.06
C TRP A 409 25.76 31.88 -3.94
N SER A 410 26.56 31.91 -2.88
CA SER A 410 26.51 32.95 -1.85
C SER A 410 27.93 33.31 -1.44
N ASP A 411 28.08 34.32 -0.58
CA ASP A 411 29.38 34.66 0.04
C ASP A 411 29.99 33.49 0.82
N SER A 412 29.21 32.45 1.06
CA SER A 412 29.44 31.45 2.10
C SER A 412 29.39 29.99 1.62
N SER A 413 28.87 29.75 0.40
CA SER A 413 28.69 28.41 -0.20
C SER A 413 28.67 28.50 -1.73
N LYS A 414 29.24 27.50 -2.39
CA LYS A 414 29.22 27.31 -3.85
C LYS A 414 28.81 25.86 -4.14
N ALA A 415 27.66 25.67 -4.77
CA ALA A 415 27.20 24.37 -5.24
C ALA A 415 26.97 24.45 -6.76
N HIS A 416 27.41 23.43 -7.50
CA HIS A 416 27.29 23.37 -8.97
C HIS A 416 26.27 22.32 -9.44
N ASN A 417 25.60 21.65 -8.49
CA ASN A 417 24.57 20.66 -8.74
C ASN A 417 23.53 20.71 -7.60
N TRP A 418 22.39 20.06 -7.82
CA TRP A 418 21.28 19.99 -6.88
C TRP A 418 20.63 18.59 -6.91
N ILE A 419 20.00 18.19 -5.82
CA ILE A 419 19.17 16.97 -5.75
C ILE A 419 17.71 17.45 -5.69
N ASP A 420 16.90 17.04 -6.66
CA ASP A 420 15.48 17.39 -6.72
C ASP A 420 14.66 16.62 -5.67
N VAL A 421 14.79 17.05 -4.40
CA VAL A 421 14.06 16.46 -3.27
C VAL A 421 12.54 16.65 -3.39
N PRO A 422 11.99 17.77 -3.87
CA PRO A 422 10.54 17.88 -4.12
C PRO A 422 10.01 16.77 -5.03
N MET A 423 10.72 16.45 -6.11
CA MET A 423 10.38 15.33 -6.99
C MET A 423 10.63 13.97 -6.33
N LEU A 424 11.66 13.84 -5.48
CA LEU A 424 11.83 12.62 -4.68
C LEU A 424 10.60 12.39 -3.78
N LEU A 425 10.11 13.45 -3.13
CA LEU A 425 9.01 13.42 -2.16
C LEU A 425 7.62 13.55 -2.80
N SER A 426 7.50 13.60 -4.13
CA SER A 426 6.19 13.59 -4.80
C SER A 426 5.54 12.21 -4.79
N GLU A 427 6.35 11.16 -4.73
CA GLU A 427 5.90 9.78 -4.64
C GLU A 427 5.81 9.33 -3.18
N ARG A 428 4.65 8.77 -2.84
CA ARG A 428 4.32 8.42 -1.47
C ARG A 428 5.29 7.40 -0.86
N ASP A 429 5.71 6.39 -1.64
CA ASP A 429 6.62 5.36 -1.16
C ASP A 429 8.00 5.93 -0.82
N HIS A 430 8.45 6.94 -1.58
CA HIS A 430 9.69 7.65 -1.29
C HIS A 430 9.56 8.52 -0.04
N VAL A 431 8.41 9.18 0.17
CA VAL A 431 8.13 9.91 1.42
C VAL A 431 8.22 8.98 2.62
N MET A 432 7.55 7.82 2.57
CA MET A 432 7.59 6.83 3.65
C MET A 432 9.00 6.29 3.88
N LEU A 433 9.77 6.05 2.81
CA LEU A 433 11.16 5.62 2.90
C LEU A 433 12.03 6.68 3.58
N ALA A 434 11.91 7.95 3.16
CA ALA A 434 12.66 9.07 3.72
C ALA A 434 12.32 9.30 5.19
N GLN A 435 11.03 9.28 5.54
CA GLN A 435 10.56 9.39 6.93
C GLN A 435 11.12 8.29 7.83
N LYS A 436 11.05 7.02 7.38
CA LYS A 436 11.61 5.89 8.12
C LYS A 436 13.13 6.00 8.27
N ALA A 437 13.81 6.45 7.22
CA ALA A 437 15.26 6.60 7.25
C ALA A 437 15.73 7.68 8.23
N ILE A 438 15.04 8.82 8.29
CA ILE A 438 15.30 9.85 9.30
C ILE A 438 15.06 9.29 10.71
N TYR A 439 13.94 8.62 10.93
CA TYR A 439 13.62 8.04 12.25
C TYR A 439 14.61 6.95 12.67
N ASP A 440 15.10 6.15 11.72
CA ASP A 440 16.14 5.15 11.95
C ASP A 440 17.46 5.79 12.40
N VAL A 441 17.86 6.91 11.79
CA VAL A 441 19.03 7.69 12.26
C VAL A 441 18.82 8.20 13.67
N VAL A 442 17.64 8.75 13.98
CA VAL A 442 17.31 9.27 15.31
C VAL A 442 17.38 8.18 16.38
N THR A 443 16.76 7.02 16.12
CA THR A 443 16.67 5.91 17.08
C THR A 443 18.00 5.18 17.27
N ARG A 444 18.76 4.91 16.19
CA ARG A 444 20.05 4.22 16.28
C ARG A 444 21.14 5.02 16.96
N ASN A 445 21.07 6.35 16.86
CA ASN A 445 22.01 7.24 17.53
C ASN A 445 21.55 7.62 18.93
N GLU A 446 20.43 7.05 19.40
CA GLU A 446 19.83 7.33 20.72
C GLU A 446 19.76 8.84 20.98
N LEU A 447 19.32 9.60 19.97
CA LEU A 447 19.30 11.05 20.07
C LEU A 447 18.29 11.47 21.13
N ASP A 448 18.79 12.15 22.16
CA ASP A 448 17.96 12.77 23.17
C ASP A 448 17.45 14.13 22.68
N PHE A 449 16.13 14.34 22.77
CA PHE A 449 15.47 15.59 22.38
C PHE A 449 14.12 15.77 23.08
N ASP A 450 13.79 17.04 23.31
CA ASP A 450 12.54 17.49 23.92
C ASP A 450 11.60 18.15 22.91
N PHE A 451 12.12 18.51 21.74
CA PHE A 451 11.40 19.26 20.72
C PHE A 451 11.92 18.92 19.32
N VAL A 452 10.99 18.79 18.37
CA VAL A 452 11.31 18.58 16.96
C VAL A 452 11.00 19.83 16.16
N LEU A 453 11.99 20.33 15.43
CA LEU A 453 11.85 21.46 14.51
C LEU A 453 12.14 21.00 13.07
N ALA A 454 11.12 21.01 12.22
CA ALA A 454 11.28 20.75 10.80
C ALA A 454 11.63 22.04 10.04
N LEU A 455 12.61 21.97 9.13
CA LEU A 455 13.03 23.10 8.30
C LEU A 455 12.71 22.90 6.82
N GLY A 456 12.02 23.86 6.23
CA GLY A 456 11.56 23.78 4.84
C GLY A 456 10.38 22.83 4.65
N ILE A 457 9.65 22.98 3.55
CA ILE A 457 8.46 22.18 3.25
C ILE A 457 8.85 20.68 3.25
N GLU A 458 9.98 20.38 2.64
CA GLU A 458 10.56 19.05 2.53
C GLU A 458 10.90 18.48 3.92
N GLY A 459 11.53 19.29 4.79
CA GLY A 459 11.80 18.93 6.18
C GLY A 459 10.52 18.68 6.99
N ASN A 460 9.46 19.46 6.75
CA ASN A 460 8.15 19.24 7.40
C ASN A 460 7.56 17.89 7.02
N ILE A 461 7.58 17.58 5.73
CA ILE A 461 7.09 16.30 5.19
C ILE A 461 7.85 15.14 5.83
N ILE A 462 9.19 15.15 5.82
CA ILE A 462 9.99 14.03 6.33
C ILE A 462 10.08 13.99 7.87
N GLY A 463 9.98 15.14 8.55
CA GLY A 463 10.11 15.26 10.00
C GLY A 463 8.84 14.93 10.77
N SER A 464 7.66 15.10 10.15
CA SER A 464 6.35 14.85 10.77
C SER A 464 6.23 13.45 11.39
N TYR A 465 6.77 12.42 10.71
CA TYR A 465 6.78 11.04 11.20
C TYR A 465 7.56 10.88 12.50
N THR A 466 8.72 11.54 12.61
CA THR A 466 9.55 11.49 13.82
C THR A 466 8.87 12.20 14.98
N GLY A 467 8.24 13.36 14.73
CA GLY A 467 7.42 14.04 15.75
C GLY A 467 6.30 13.14 16.29
N LEU A 468 5.54 12.50 15.40
CA LEU A 468 4.46 11.60 15.78
C LEU A 468 4.93 10.37 16.58
N ARG A 469 6.07 9.78 16.21
CA ARG A 469 6.58 8.55 16.83
C ARG A 469 7.27 8.76 18.17
N SER A 470 7.85 9.94 18.37
CA SER A 470 8.58 10.28 19.60
C SER A 470 7.69 10.84 20.70
N ASP A 471 6.42 11.16 20.39
CA ASP A 471 5.48 11.84 21.29
C ASP A 471 6.07 13.14 21.88
N LYS A 472 6.89 13.83 21.08
CA LYS A 472 7.52 15.11 21.44
C LYS A 472 6.85 16.27 20.71
N PRO A 473 6.79 17.46 21.32
CA PRO A 473 6.30 18.67 20.65
C PRO A 473 7.04 18.93 19.32
N PHE A 474 6.26 19.28 18.30
CA PHE A 474 6.72 19.46 16.92
C PHE A 474 6.35 20.84 16.40
N SER A 475 7.26 21.48 15.67
CA SER A 475 6.99 22.70 14.92
C SER A 475 7.72 22.71 13.58
N TYR A 476 7.35 23.65 12.73
CA TYR A 476 7.85 23.80 11.37
C TYR A 476 8.24 25.26 11.13
N LEU A 477 9.35 25.46 10.42
CA LEU A 477 9.74 26.77 9.91
C LEU A 477 10.12 26.67 8.42
N PRO A 478 9.55 27.53 7.55
CA PRO A 478 9.97 27.61 6.15
C PRO A 478 11.41 28.13 6.04
N TYR A 479 12.01 27.95 4.87
CA TYR A 479 13.30 28.57 4.58
C TYR A 479 13.13 30.09 4.40
N SER A 480 14.05 30.87 4.98
CA SER A 480 13.98 32.34 4.96
C SER A 480 13.90 32.95 3.55
N TYR A 481 14.52 32.32 2.55
CA TYR A 481 14.47 32.77 1.16
C TYR A 481 13.16 32.43 0.43
N ARG A 482 12.28 31.61 1.02
CA ARG A 482 10.93 31.30 0.51
C ARG A 482 9.83 31.96 1.34
N TYR A 483 10.15 32.86 2.28
CA TYR A 483 9.13 33.51 3.12
C TYR A 483 8.06 34.25 2.32
N ASN A 484 8.31 34.70 1.10
CA ASN A 484 7.27 35.33 0.28
C ASN A 484 6.16 34.34 -0.14
N ASP A 485 6.43 33.04 -0.08
CA ASP A 485 5.48 31.97 -0.41
C ASP A 485 4.63 31.55 0.81
N HIS A 486 4.87 32.17 1.97
CA HIS A 486 4.28 31.79 3.25
C HIS A 486 3.57 32.96 3.93
N GLU A 487 2.56 32.64 4.74
CA GLU A 487 1.83 33.63 5.54
C GLU A 487 2.65 34.10 6.74
N ALA A 488 2.32 35.29 7.27
CA ALA A 488 3.11 35.90 8.35
C ALA A 488 3.19 35.05 9.64
N TYR A 489 2.18 34.21 9.90
CA TYR A 489 2.14 33.32 11.07
C TYR A 489 2.98 32.05 10.88
N GLU A 490 3.21 31.59 9.64
CA GLU A 490 4.03 30.41 9.35
C GLU A 490 5.53 30.68 9.46
N LYS A 491 5.92 31.96 9.48
CA LYS A 491 7.32 32.43 9.54
C LYS A 491 7.87 32.50 10.96
N LYS A 492 7.17 31.92 11.93
CA LYS A 492 7.54 31.95 13.35
C LYS A 492 7.34 30.58 13.96
N ILE A 493 8.19 30.22 14.92
CA ILE A 493 8.00 29.02 15.72
C ILE A 493 6.75 29.23 16.58
N ALA A 494 5.79 28.31 16.46
CA ALA A 494 4.47 28.44 17.08
C ALA A 494 4.48 28.34 18.63
N VAL A 495 5.63 28.03 19.22
CA VAL A 495 5.80 27.77 20.65
C VAL A 495 6.97 28.58 21.18
N GLU A 496 6.79 29.21 22.33
CA GLU A 496 7.88 29.87 23.05
C GLU A 496 8.68 28.82 23.83
N ASN A 497 10.02 28.87 23.75
CA ASN A 497 10.86 27.94 24.49
C ASN A 497 10.80 28.25 26.00
N GLY A 498 11.13 29.47 26.42
CA GLY A 498 11.11 29.87 27.83
C GLY A 498 11.90 28.94 28.78
N GLY A 499 12.85 28.15 28.26
CA GLY A 499 13.60 27.12 28.99
C GLY A 499 12.93 25.73 29.07
N ARG A 500 11.82 25.53 28.36
CA ARG A 500 11.05 24.26 28.33
C ARG A 500 11.73 23.17 27.50
N PHE A 501 12.46 23.54 26.46
CA PHE A 501 13.10 22.63 25.52
C PHE A 501 14.61 22.85 25.55
N ARG A 502 15.35 21.88 26.10
CA ARG A 502 16.81 21.98 26.27
C ARG A 502 17.56 21.26 25.16
N HIS A 503 16.97 20.17 24.65
CA HIS A 503 17.52 19.40 23.54
C HIS A 503 16.62 19.51 22.30
N ILE A 504 17.14 20.07 21.21
CA ILE A 504 16.38 20.34 19.98
C ILE A 504 16.82 19.40 18.87
N LEU A 505 15.85 18.70 18.25
CA LEU A 505 16.06 17.91 17.03
C LEU A 505 15.59 18.70 15.81
N ILE A 506 16.53 19.06 14.93
CA ILE A 506 16.25 19.72 13.66
C ILE A 506 16.22 18.69 12.54
N ILE A 507 15.16 18.68 11.73
CA ILE A 507 15.02 17.77 10.58
C ILE A 507 14.92 18.56 9.28
N THR A 508 15.71 18.19 8.27
CA THR A 508 15.79 18.90 6.98
C THR A 508 16.15 17.95 5.82
N ASP A 509 15.96 18.39 4.58
CA ASP A 509 16.22 17.59 3.40
C ASP A 509 17.71 17.54 3.03
N VAL A 510 18.36 18.68 2.79
CA VAL A 510 19.75 18.71 2.29
C VAL A 510 20.60 19.65 3.12
N VAL A 511 21.68 19.12 3.69
CA VAL A 511 22.72 19.91 4.36
C VAL A 511 24.01 19.86 3.56
N ASN A 512 24.59 21.03 3.31
CA ASN A 512 25.91 21.17 2.71
C ASN A 512 26.93 21.59 3.78
N ASN A 513 26.57 22.60 4.58
CA ASN A 513 27.35 23.09 5.70
C ASN A 513 26.41 23.60 6.81
N GLY A 514 26.97 23.97 7.96
CA GLY A 514 26.21 24.42 9.14
C GLY A 514 25.55 25.77 9.07
N LYS A 515 25.84 26.58 8.04
CA LYS A 515 25.44 27.99 8.04
C LYS A 515 23.93 28.19 8.02
N THR A 516 23.18 27.21 7.51
CA THR A 516 21.71 27.25 7.55
C THR A 516 21.20 27.19 8.99
N VAL A 517 21.82 26.38 9.84
CA VAL A 517 21.49 26.26 11.26
C VAL A 517 21.99 27.49 12.03
N ASP A 518 23.18 28.01 11.69
CA ASP A 518 23.69 29.25 12.26
C ASP A 518 22.71 30.42 12.04
N ARG A 519 22.25 30.60 10.80
CA ARG A 519 21.27 31.63 10.44
C ARG A 519 19.92 31.43 11.12
N LEU A 520 19.50 30.19 11.32
CA LEU A 520 18.27 29.88 12.06
C LEU A 520 18.40 30.35 13.50
N VAL A 521 19.49 29.99 14.18
CA VAL A 521 19.77 30.39 15.56
C VAL A 521 19.90 31.92 15.68
N GLU A 522 20.54 32.57 14.70
CA GLU A 522 20.67 34.03 14.64
C GLU A 522 19.34 34.77 14.45
N ASN A 523 18.40 34.19 13.70
CA ASN A 523 17.09 34.80 13.43
C ASN A 523 16.09 34.53 14.56
N GLU A 524 16.17 33.37 15.20
CA GLU A 524 15.26 32.91 16.26
C GLU A 524 15.92 32.98 17.64
N GLN A 525 16.62 34.10 17.94
CA GLN A 525 17.45 34.27 19.14
C GLN A 525 16.68 34.05 20.44
N GLU A 526 15.40 34.42 20.48
CA GLU A 526 14.54 34.24 21.66
C GLU A 526 14.25 32.76 21.96
N PHE A 527 14.14 31.93 20.91
CA PHE A 527 13.91 30.50 21.05
C PHE A 527 15.20 29.75 21.38
N PHE A 528 16.32 30.13 20.75
CA PHE A 528 17.64 29.50 20.89
C PHE A 528 18.58 30.21 21.87
N LYS A 529 18.06 30.88 22.90
CA LYS A 529 18.89 31.50 23.94
C LYS A 529 19.88 30.46 24.51
N PRO A 530 21.19 30.76 24.61
CA PRO A 530 22.17 29.83 25.16
C PRO A 530 21.87 29.35 26.58
N GLU A 531 21.09 30.14 27.35
CA GLU A 531 20.64 29.80 28.70
C GLU A 531 19.55 28.72 28.71
N HIS A 532 18.89 28.48 27.57
CA HIS A 532 17.76 27.56 27.42
C HIS A 532 18.12 26.27 26.67
N ILE A 533 19.18 26.27 25.86
CA ILE A 533 19.55 25.15 24.97
C ILE A 533 20.88 24.53 25.40
N ASP A 534 20.86 23.23 25.66
CA ASP A 534 22.06 22.44 25.95
C ASP A 534 22.65 21.80 24.68
N ARG A 535 21.78 21.36 23.75
CA ARG A 535 22.20 20.60 22.56
C ARG A 535 21.24 20.78 21.39
N ILE A 536 21.81 20.87 20.19
CA ILE A 536 21.06 20.82 18.93
C ILE A 536 21.56 19.63 18.12
N SER A 537 20.67 18.70 17.79
CA SER A 537 20.95 17.59 16.86
C SER A 537 20.28 17.88 15.53
N VAL A 538 21.04 17.84 14.44
CA VAL A 538 20.52 18.08 13.08
C VAL A 538 20.54 16.77 12.33
N VAL A 539 19.40 16.34 11.79
CA VAL A 539 19.28 15.13 10.97
C VAL A 539 18.83 15.51 9.56
N SER A 540 19.64 15.23 8.55
CA SER A 540 19.31 15.51 7.16
C SER A 540 19.12 14.26 6.29
N LEU A 541 18.27 14.36 5.28
CA LEU A 541 18.08 13.26 4.31
C LEU A 541 19.35 13.06 3.46
N PHE A 542 19.93 14.16 2.98
CA PHE A 542 21.18 14.16 2.25
C PHE A 542 22.22 15.07 2.91
N TYR A 543 23.46 14.60 2.96
CA TYR A 543 24.63 15.43 3.24
C TYR A 543 25.46 15.56 1.97
N THR A 544 25.92 16.77 1.67
CA THR A 544 26.62 17.08 0.41
C THR A 544 28.03 17.65 0.57
N GLY A 545 28.49 17.81 1.82
CA GLY A 545 29.80 18.39 2.15
C GLY A 545 30.99 17.41 2.07
N SER A 546 32.19 17.94 2.32
CA SER A 546 33.48 17.31 2.00
C SER A 546 34.01 16.36 3.08
N THR A 547 33.77 16.64 4.37
CA THR A 547 34.12 15.77 5.51
C THR A 547 32.95 15.73 6.51
N PRO A 548 32.58 14.57 7.08
CA PRO A 548 31.56 14.46 8.13
C PRO A 548 31.97 15.09 9.48
N ASP A 549 33.02 15.92 9.50
CA ASP A 549 33.49 16.54 10.74
C ASP A 549 32.35 17.37 11.31
N ASN A 550 32.08 17.16 12.60
CA ASN A 550 31.03 17.84 13.36
C ASN A 550 30.90 19.28 12.85
N ILE A 551 29.71 19.61 12.35
CA ILE A 551 29.40 20.95 11.90
C ILE A 551 29.41 21.86 13.13
N VAL A 552 30.58 22.38 13.48
CA VAL A 552 30.75 23.31 14.59
C VAL A 552 30.16 24.65 14.14
N SER A 553 29.00 25.00 14.70
CA SER A 553 28.50 26.36 14.69
C SER A 553 29.45 27.24 15.50
N ASN A 554 30.17 28.15 14.84
CA ASN A 554 31.05 29.11 15.49
C ASN A 554 30.31 30.36 16.01
N ALA A 555 28.98 30.41 15.89
CA ALA A 555 28.21 31.64 16.10
C ALA A 555 27.73 31.86 17.56
N SER A 556 27.61 30.81 18.39
CA SER A 556 26.84 30.92 19.65
C SER A 556 27.30 30.05 20.84
N ASN A 557 28.47 29.40 20.78
CA ASN A 557 28.92 28.41 21.80
C ASN A 557 27.95 27.22 22.04
N LEU A 558 26.96 27.03 21.15
CA LEU A 558 26.01 25.93 21.22
C LEU A 558 26.58 24.68 20.55
N ARG A 559 26.43 23.52 21.20
CA ARG A 559 26.84 22.23 20.64
C ARG A 559 25.83 21.78 19.59
N VAL A 560 26.26 21.77 18.32
CA VAL A 560 25.48 21.27 17.18
C VAL A 560 26.11 19.99 16.68
N ASP A 561 25.38 18.88 16.75
CA ASP A 561 25.80 17.60 16.17
C ASP A 561 24.99 17.34 14.89
N HIS A 562 25.65 16.93 13.80
CA HIS A 562 25.00 16.68 12.52
C HIS A 562 25.04 15.20 12.16
N TYR A 563 23.88 14.69 11.76
CA TYR A 563 23.64 13.33 11.31
C TYR A 563 22.95 13.38 9.96
N PHE A 564 23.15 12.35 9.14
CA PHE A 564 22.52 12.27 7.83
C PHE A 564 22.21 10.82 7.44
N VAL A 565 21.20 10.66 6.58
CA VAL A 565 20.82 9.35 6.04
C VAL A 565 21.75 8.91 4.91
N SER A 566 22.03 9.83 3.97
CA SER A 566 22.80 9.53 2.77
C SER A 566 23.85 10.62 2.50
N HIS A 567 25.12 10.22 2.34
CA HIS A 567 26.19 11.12 1.91
C HIS A 567 26.31 11.08 0.39
N MET A 568 26.03 12.21 -0.25
CA MET A 568 26.18 12.40 -1.68
C MET A 568 27.05 13.63 -1.91
N LYS A 569 28.37 13.43 -1.97
CA LYS A 569 29.33 14.51 -2.12
C LYS A 569 29.10 15.27 -3.44
N VAL A 570 28.76 16.56 -3.35
CA VAL A 570 28.48 17.42 -4.51
C VAL A 570 29.74 18.24 -4.83
N GLU A 571 30.79 17.60 -5.33
CA GLU A 571 32.02 18.29 -5.74
C GLU A 571 32.25 18.33 -7.24
N ARG A 572 33.11 19.26 -7.67
CA ARG A 572 33.60 19.35 -9.05
C ARG A 572 34.38 18.08 -9.35
N CYS A 573 34.01 17.37 -10.40
CA CYS A 573 34.78 16.24 -10.87
C CYS A 573 36.21 16.68 -11.20
N PRO A 574 37.24 15.94 -10.75
CA PRO A 574 38.63 16.36 -10.91
C PRO A 574 39.03 16.38 -12.38
N TYR A 575 39.99 17.25 -12.72
CA TYR A 575 40.65 17.26 -14.02
C TYR A 575 41.79 16.23 -14.01
N GLY A 576 41.73 15.21 -14.87
CA GLY A 576 42.74 14.14 -14.90
C GLY A 576 42.24 12.87 -15.59
N LYS A 577 43.05 11.80 -15.64
CA LYS A 577 42.59 10.48 -16.14
C LYS A 577 41.75 9.71 -15.11
N ASP A 578 41.87 10.08 -13.85
CA ASP A 578 41.26 9.49 -12.66
C ASP A 578 39.80 9.90 -12.45
N PHE A 579 39.29 10.89 -13.22
CA PHE A 579 37.89 11.33 -13.13
C PHE A 579 36.90 10.17 -13.31
N ARG A 580 37.26 9.12 -14.07
CA ARG A 580 36.39 7.95 -14.28
C ARG A 580 36.10 7.17 -12.99
N GLU A 581 37.00 7.24 -12.02
CA GLU A 581 36.93 6.52 -10.75
C GLU A 581 36.47 7.43 -9.60
N THR A 582 36.84 8.72 -9.66
CA THR A 582 36.64 9.69 -8.58
C THR A 582 35.43 10.60 -8.77
N CYS A 583 34.98 10.85 -10.02
CA CYS A 583 33.79 11.65 -10.31
C CYS A 583 32.53 10.80 -10.12
N MET A 584 31.77 11.08 -9.06
CA MET A 584 30.50 10.38 -8.79
C MET A 584 29.51 10.51 -9.96
N ILE A 585 29.45 11.66 -10.63
CA ILE A 585 28.56 11.86 -11.79
C ILE A 585 28.90 10.90 -12.94
N TYR A 586 30.20 10.70 -13.21
CA TYR A 586 30.68 9.81 -14.27
C TYR A 586 30.56 8.34 -13.86
N ARG A 587 31.11 7.98 -12.69
CA ARG A 587 31.15 6.61 -12.18
C ARG A 587 29.75 6.02 -11.99
N GLU A 588 28.86 6.80 -11.39
CA GLU A 588 27.52 6.34 -11.01
C GLU A 588 26.46 6.64 -12.10
N LYS A 589 26.84 7.33 -13.19
CA LYS A 589 25.97 7.75 -14.29
C LYS A 589 24.76 8.58 -13.82
N LEU A 590 25.00 9.54 -12.92
CA LEU A 590 23.93 10.37 -12.34
C LEU A 590 23.36 11.45 -13.29
N ALA A 591 24.04 11.71 -14.40
CA ALA A 591 23.59 12.63 -15.44
C ALA A 591 24.15 12.19 -16.80
N CYS A 592 23.61 12.75 -17.89
CA CYS A 592 24.15 12.53 -19.23
C CYS A 592 25.58 13.09 -19.30
N VAL A 593 26.55 12.21 -19.55
CA VAL A 593 27.95 12.60 -19.77
C VAL A 593 28.22 12.55 -21.27
N HIS A 594 28.56 13.70 -21.84
CA HIS A 594 29.03 13.79 -23.22
C HIS A 594 30.56 13.72 -23.23
N GLU A 595 31.12 12.69 -23.87
CA GLU A 595 32.55 12.62 -24.12
C GLU A 595 32.90 13.56 -25.28
N PHE A 596 33.77 14.55 -25.02
CA PHE A 596 34.09 15.59 -26.00
C PHE A 596 35.00 15.07 -27.15
N TYR A 597 35.62 13.89 -27.00
CA TYR A 597 36.42 13.22 -28.04
C TYR A 597 36.40 11.69 -27.81
N ASP A 598 36.30 10.93 -28.91
CA ASP A 598 36.32 9.46 -28.91
C ASP A 598 37.63 8.98 -28.26
N ALA A 599 37.55 8.39 -27.07
CA ALA A 599 38.72 7.81 -26.39
C ALA A 599 39.36 6.65 -27.19
N SER A 600 38.73 6.23 -28.29
CA SER A 600 39.20 5.26 -29.26
C SER A 600 40.11 5.83 -30.36
N GLN A 601 40.34 7.16 -30.40
CA GLN A 601 41.20 7.82 -31.40
C GLN A 601 42.51 8.44 -30.84
N THR A 602 43.13 7.81 -29.84
CA THR A 602 44.54 8.09 -29.47
C THR A 602 45.33 6.82 -29.24
#